data_AF-A0A7X3A567-F1
#
_entry.id   AF-A0A7X3A567-F1
#
_cell.length_a   1.000
_cell.length_b   1.000
_cell.length_c   1.000
_cell.angle_alpha   90.00
_cell.angle_beta   90.00
_cell.angle_gamma   90.00
#
_symmetry.space_group_name_H-M   'P 1'
#
loop_
_entity.id
_entity.type
_entity.pdbx_description
1 polymer ?
#
loop_
_entity_poly.entity_id
_entity_poly.type
_entity_poly.pdbx_seq_one_letter_code
_entity_poly.pdbx_strand_id
1 'polypeptide(L)'
;MITGKRSMLPLRVIAQCFILIIIVGGLFGAFAPSAFAHATLDRATPQANEKMTASPPEVKLVFSEAIEQGVGALEVLDTKARKVTSETAALSGDRTTLSLKLPELAEGVYTVSYRIVSEDGHPVSGSYVFVVGNPPEWKDGSAFNDVYGGGETDSHALSSDNWLLYTARIIYYAALLIAAGLMLWGAAYRKANDSVAAVFRRLLLISLRALLLSLLVLIFLQSKDIMEGQPLSAWGQLFTGTASGRAWLELIALTLAGFAILSIKQGTGIRAAVQLLWALIIVAVESMLGHPAANDPKLLTIAGDWIHLLAASIWAGGLLALLVLWFEDRKEAGRFGAFFSRGALIALVSLVVTGIGMTLLFLPKLSYLWLTPWGVMLTIKAGLTLLVIATGAWLRLRMRKGGIPDGRLLRVDTALMLVIVGIAAIFTYVSPLPSNDPVHYHQMGEDVHYTLEISPNIPGGSNAATLQVWLPEQLGEPKSVVLRLRSEGREDAPIDVPIAKFDDQSYDTFEGFVRTSYQAKGAFLPYAAKWKAEIRILTKEDVEIVKEVSFVNY
;
A
#
# COMPACT_ATOMS: atom_id res chain seq x y z
N MET A 1 -45.33 -25.69 38.68
CA MET A 1 -45.04 -26.12 37.29
C MET A 1 -45.20 -24.92 36.38
N ILE A 2 -44.10 -24.24 36.01
CA ILE A 2 -44.09 -23.22 34.97
C ILE A 2 -43.08 -23.71 33.93
N THR A 3 -43.60 -24.31 32.87
CA THR A 3 -42.84 -24.81 31.73
C THR A 3 -42.37 -23.62 30.89
N GLY A 4 -41.16 -23.13 31.19
CA GLY A 4 -40.49 -22.12 30.36
C GLY A 4 -40.25 -22.67 28.95
N LYS A 5 -40.97 -22.13 27.96
CA LYS A 5 -40.70 -22.33 26.54
C LYS A 5 -39.23 -21.94 26.26
N ARG A 6 -38.37 -22.94 26.08
CA ARG A 6 -37.03 -22.75 25.52
C ARG A 6 -37.21 -22.24 24.08
N SER A 7 -37.02 -20.95 23.85
CA SER A 7 -36.94 -20.40 22.50
C SER A 7 -35.69 -20.96 21.83
N MET A 8 -35.83 -22.09 21.15
CA MET A 8 -34.88 -22.50 20.14
C MET A 8 -34.97 -21.45 19.04
N LEU A 9 -33.94 -20.61 18.89
CA LEU A 9 -33.76 -19.89 17.63
C LEU A 9 -33.86 -20.93 16.50
N PRO A 10 -34.70 -20.69 15.49
CA PRO A 10 -35.09 -21.73 14.56
C PRO A 10 -33.85 -22.18 13.79
N LEU A 11 -33.75 -23.49 13.52
CA LEU A 11 -32.75 -24.11 12.63
C LEU A 11 -32.47 -23.28 11.36
N ARG A 12 -33.45 -22.50 10.92
CA ARG A 12 -33.40 -21.51 9.83
C ARG A 12 -32.29 -20.46 9.98
N VAL A 13 -32.09 -19.83 11.14
CA VAL A 13 -31.05 -18.79 11.33
C VAL A 13 -29.66 -19.40 11.22
N ILE A 14 -29.48 -20.61 11.75
CA ILE A 14 -28.23 -21.37 11.69
C ILE A 14 -27.92 -21.76 10.24
N ALA A 15 -28.91 -22.32 9.53
CA ALA A 15 -28.77 -22.67 8.13
C ALA A 15 -28.48 -21.43 7.27
N GLN A 16 -29.14 -20.30 7.54
CA GLN A 16 -28.88 -19.03 6.85
C GLN A 16 -27.46 -18.50 7.08
N CYS A 17 -26.94 -18.54 8.31
CA CYS A 17 -25.56 -18.13 8.59
C CYS A 17 -24.56 -19.05 7.88
N PHE A 18 -24.79 -20.37 7.92
CA PHE A 18 -23.91 -21.34 7.29
C PHE A 18 -23.91 -21.21 5.76
N ILE A 19 -25.09 -21.04 5.15
CA ILE A 19 -25.26 -20.79 3.72
C ILE A 19 -24.61 -19.47 3.33
N LEU A 20 -24.82 -18.38 4.08
CA LEU A 20 -24.21 -17.09 3.79
C LEU A 20 -22.68 -17.17 3.84
N ILE A 21 -22.12 -17.80 4.87
CA ILE A 21 -20.67 -17.96 5.00
C ILE A 21 -20.09 -18.80 3.84
N ILE A 22 -20.78 -19.87 3.42
CA ILE A 22 -20.35 -20.70 2.29
C ILE A 22 -20.49 -19.97 0.96
N ILE A 23 -21.59 -19.25 0.74
CA ILE A 23 -21.80 -18.48 -0.49
C ILE A 23 -20.74 -17.38 -0.61
N VAL A 24 -20.51 -16.62 0.46
CA VAL A 24 -19.48 -15.57 0.49
C VAL A 24 -18.09 -16.17 0.29
N GLY A 25 -17.74 -17.24 1.01
CA GLY A 25 -16.44 -17.90 0.84
C GLY A 25 -16.25 -18.59 -0.53
N GLY A 26 -17.34 -19.05 -1.16
CA GLY A 26 -17.31 -19.75 -2.45
C GLY A 26 -17.25 -18.81 -3.67
N LEU A 27 -17.78 -17.59 -3.56
CA LEU A 27 -17.75 -16.59 -4.64
C LEU A 27 -16.33 -16.05 -4.89
N PHE A 28 -15.46 -16.04 -3.87
CA PHE A 28 -14.11 -15.49 -3.96
C PHE A 28 -13.04 -16.46 -4.51
N GLY A 29 -13.25 -17.78 -4.40
CA GLY A 29 -12.30 -18.78 -4.91
C GLY A 29 -12.17 -18.84 -6.44
N ALA A 30 -13.03 -18.14 -7.18
CA ALA A 30 -13.12 -18.22 -8.64
C ALA A 30 -12.32 -17.14 -9.40
N PHE A 31 -11.80 -16.11 -8.71
CA PHE A 31 -11.16 -14.96 -9.38
C PHE A 31 -10.01 -14.38 -8.55
N ALA A 32 -8.86 -15.05 -8.53
CA ALA A 32 -7.60 -14.41 -8.15
C ALA A 32 -6.81 -14.13 -9.45
N PRO A 33 -7.01 -12.98 -10.13
CA PRO A 33 -6.17 -12.60 -11.27
C PRO A 33 -4.70 -12.50 -10.85
N SER A 34 -3.77 -12.69 -11.80
CA SER A 34 -2.31 -12.51 -11.66
C SER A 34 -1.94 -11.02 -11.70
N ALA A 35 -0.99 -10.57 -10.87
CA ALA A 35 -0.69 -9.15 -10.61
C ALA A 35 0.59 -9.05 -9.80
N PHE A 36 1.48 -8.15 -10.20
CA PHE A 36 2.51 -7.60 -9.34
C PHE A 36 1.95 -6.37 -8.57
N ALA A 37 2.73 -5.83 -7.63
CA ALA A 37 2.30 -4.76 -6.75
C ALA A 37 2.61 -3.38 -7.34
N HIS A 38 1.60 -2.51 -7.34
CA HIS A 38 1.63 -1.06 -7.60
C HIS A 38 1.91 -0.67 -9.07
N ALA A 39 0.89 -0.11 -9.73
CA ALA A 39 1.01 0.43 -11.09
C ALA A 39 1.71 1.79 -11.08
N THR A 40 2.92 1.86 -11.62
CA THR A 40 3.66 3.10 -11.89
C THR A 40 3.48 3.52 -13.34
N LEU A 41 3.55 4.82 -13.64
CA LEU A 41 3.48 5.28 -15.03
C LEU A 41 4.81 5.01 -15.75
N ASP A 42 4.81 4.07 -16.67
CA ASP A 42 6.00 3.68 -17.44
C ASP A 42 6.22 4.60 -18.64
N ARG A 43 5.15 4.99 -19.32
CA ARG A 43 5.23 5.81 -20.54
C ARG A 43 3.94 6.60 -20.78
N ALA A 44 4.12 7.83 -21.22
CA ALA A 44 3.05 8.71 -21.66
C ALA A 44 3.20 9.13 -23.13
N THR A 45 2.09 9.35 -23.81
CA THR A 45 2.03 9.99 -25.13
C THR A 45 0.80 10.90 -25.17
N PRO A 46 0.94 12.23 -25.32
CA PRO A 46 2.19 12.99 -25.36
C PRO A 46 3.01 12.84 -24.06
N GLN A 47 4.32 13.01 -24.15
CA GLN A 47 5.21 12.99 -22.99
C GLN A 47 5.04 14.26 -22.15
N ALA A 48 5.52 14.21 -20.91
CA ALA A 48 5.60 15.38 -20.06
C ALA A 48 6.42 16.48 -20.75
N ASN A 49 5.90 17.70 -20.73
CA ASN A 49 6.46 18.92 -21.33
C ASN A 49 6.66 18.86 -22.87
N GLU A 50 6.13 17.84 -23.56
CA GLU A 50 6.27 17.71 -25.02
C GLU A 50 5.54 18.83 -25.77
N LYS A 51 6.22 19.48 -26.73
CA LYS A 51 5.59 20.36 -27.70
C LYS A 51 5.12 19.56 -28.91
N MET A 52 3.82 19.63 -29.18
CA MET A 52 3.23 19.07 -30.38
C MET A 52 3.03 20.15 -31.42
N THR A 53 3.45 19.87 -32.65
CA THR A 53 3.22 20.76 -33.81
C THR A 53 1.76 20.73 -34.29
N ALA A 54 1.01 19.70 -33.93
CA ALA A 54 -0.41 19.54 -34.23
C ALA A 54 -1.14 18.89 -33.06
N SER A 55 -2.47 19.03 -32.99
CA SER A 55 -3.29 18.38 -31.96
C SER A 55 -3.08 16.87 -31.94
N PRO A 56 -2.77 16.25 -30.79
CA PRO A 56 -2.78 14.79 -30.68
C PRO A 56 -4.20 14.25 -30.84
N PRO A 57 -4.37 13.06 -31.45
CA PRO A 57 -5.67 12.41 -31.54
C PRO A 57 -6.13 11.76 -30.21
N GLU A 58 -5.18 11.44 -29.32
CA GLU A 58 -5.44 10.85 -28.01
C GLU A 58 -4.29 11.13 -27.02
N VAL A 59 -4.60 10.99 -25.73
CA VAL A 59 -3.61 10.78 -24.67
C VAL A 59 -3.58 9.30 -24.32
N LYS A 60 -2.38 8.74 -24.20
CA LYS A 60 -2.14 7.34 -23.87
C LYS A 60 -1.14 7.20 -22.73
N LEU A 61 -1.56 6.51 -21.68
CA LEU A 61 -0.75 6.20 -20.49
C LEU A 61 -0.54 4.69 -20.40
N VAL A 62 0.70 4.27 -20.27
CA VAL A 62 1.09 2.86 -20.07
C VAL A 62 1.67 2.72 -18.68
N PHE A 63 1.13 1.78 -17.91
CA PHE A 63 1.55 1.47 -16.56
C PHE A 63 2.36 0.17 -16.52
N SER A 64 3.21 0.05 -15.51
CA SER A 64 3.97 -1.18 -15.24
C SER A 64 3.05 -2.37 -14.93
N GLU A 65 1.88 -2.09 -14.35
CA GLU A 65 0.94 -3.12 -13.88
C GLU A 65 -0.50 -2.90 -14.35
N ALA A 66 -1.28 -3.98 -14.25
CA ALA A 66 -2.70 -3.93 -14.53
C ALA A 66 -3.45 -3.05 -13.51
N ILE A 67 -4.41 -2.27 -13.99
CA ILE A 67 -5.27 -1.42 -13.17
C ILE A 67 -6.72 -1.94 -13.13
N GLU A 68 -7.45 -1.58 -12.08
CA GLU A 68 -8.86 -1.94 -11.89
C GLU A 68 -9.77 -1.27 -12.93
N GLN A 69 -10.75 -2.03 -13.43
CA GLN A 69 -11.68 -1.55 -14.44
C GLN A 69 -12.80 -0.71 -13.82
N GLY A 70 -13.14 0.40 -14.49
CA GLY A 70 -14.34 1.18 -14.16
C GLY A 70 -14.22 2.10 -12.95
N VAL A 71 -12.99 2.33 -12.48
CA VAL A 71 -12.65 3.28 -11.43
C VAL A 71 -11.38 4.02 -11.84
N GLY A 72 -11.34 5.30 -11.47
CA GLY A 72 -10.29 6.20 -11.90
C GLY A 72 -10.76 7.25 -12.91
N ALA A 73 -9.88 8.22 -13.15
CA ALA A 73 -10.06 9.32 -14.06
C ALA A 73 -8.81 9.42 -14.94
N LEU A 74 -8.99 9.68 -16.23
CA LEU A 74 -7.97 10.30 -17.07
C LEU A 74 -8.64 11.50 -17.70
N GLU A 75 -8.10 12.68 -17.45
CA GLU A 75 -8.65 13.95 -17.86
C GLU A 75 -7.57 14.80 -18.51
N VAL A 76 -7.99 15.58 -19.51
CA VAL A 76 -7.15 16.61 -20.11
C VAL A 76 -7.84 17.94 -19.91
N LEU A 77 -7.13 18.87 -19.27
CA LEU A 77 -7.62 20.18 -18.87
C LEU A 77 -6.94 21.28 -19.70
N ASP A 78 -7.69 22.31 -20.08
CA ASP A 78 -7.13 23.54 -20.62
C ASP A 78 -6.56 24.46 -19.52
N THR A 79 -5.94 25.57 -19.91
CA THR A 79 -5.38 26.59 -18.99
C THR A 79 -6.41 27.25 -18.05
N LYS A 80 -7.71 27.03 -18.27
CA LYS A 80 -8.80 27.48 -17.41
C LYS A 80 -9.35 26.35 -16.53
N ALA A 81 -8.62 25.24 -16.41
CA ALA A 81 -9.00 24.02 -15.70
C ALA A 81 -10.31 23.39 -16.21
N ARG A 82 -10.65 23.58 -17.49
CA ARG A 82 -11.84 22.98 -18.11
C ARG A 82 -11.44 21.72 -18.86
N LYS A 83 -12.22 20.65 -18.69
CA LYS A 83 -12.03 19.41 -19.45
C LYS A 83 -12.20 19.68 -20.94
N VAL A 84 -11.23 19.23 -21.74
CA VAL A 84 -11.26 19.38 -23.21
C VAL A 84 -12.19 18.35 -23.86
N THR A 85 -12.49 17.27 -23.16
CA THR A 85 -13.38 16.20 -23.61
C THR A 85 -14.24 15.68 -22.45
N SER A 86 -15.44 15.20 -22.77
CA SER A 86 -16.30 14.45 -21.85
C SER A 86 -16.29 12.95 -22.12
N GLU A 87 -15.46 12.48 -23.06
CA GLU A 87 -15.27 11.05 -23.29
C GLU A 87 -14.63 10.38 -22.08
N THR A 88 -14.91 9.09 -21.92
CA THR A 88 -14.31 8.25 -20.90
C THR A 88 -13.08 7.54 -21.46
N ALA A 89 -12.02 7.43 -20.65
CA ALA A 89 -10.85 6.68 -21.04
C ALA A 89 -11.18 5.19 -21.30
N ALA A 90 -10.58 4.65 -22.35
CA ALA A 90 -10.65 3.23 -22.68
C ALA A 90 -9.45 2.50 -22.07
N LEU A 91 -9.71 1.38 -21.40
CA LEU A 91 -8.68 0.50 -20.87
C LEU A 91 -8.40 -0.65 -21.85
N SER A 92 -7.13 -0.95 -22.09
CA SER A 92 -6.71 -2.09 -22.91
C SER A 92 -7.15 -3.43 -22.33
N GLY A 93 -7.19 -4.47 -23.18
CA GLY A 93 -7.60 -5.82 -22.75
C GLY A 93 -6.69 -6.46 -21.71
N ASP A 94 -5.41 -6.11 -21.71
CA ASP A 94 -4.41 -6.49 -20.70
C ASP A 94 -4.39 -5.57 -19.45
N ARG A 95 -5.21 -4.51 -19.45
CA ARG A 95 -5.41 -3.55 -18.34
C ARG A 95 -4.19 -2.72 -17.94
N THR A 96 -3.18 -2.62 -18.78
CA THR A 96 -1.96 -1.81 -18.50
C THR A 96 -1.96 -0.45 -19.20
N THR A 97 -2.91 -0.20 -20.10
CA THR A 97 -2.91 0.99 -20.95
C THR A 97 -4.26 1.72 -20.90
N LEU A 98 -4.24 2.99 -20.50
CA LEU A 98 -5.36 3.92 -20.61
C LEU A 98 -5.21 4.82 -21.83
N SER A 99 -6.26 4.94 -22.63
CA SER A 99 -6.34 5.84 -23.78
C SER A 99 -7.55 6.77 -23.67
N LEU A 100 -7.36 8.07 -23.79
CA LEU A 100 -8.42 9.07 -23.87
C LEU A 100 -8.35 9.79 -25.21
N LYS A 101 -9.40 9.66 -26.01
CA LYS A 101 -9.51 10.39 -27.29
C LYS A 101 -9.72 11.87 -27.05
N LEU A 102 -9.07 12.68 -27.87
CA LEU A 102 -9.15 14.13 -27.81
C LEU A 102 -9.84 14.68 -29.05
N PRO A 103 -10.66 15.74 -28.91
CA PRO A 103 -11.06 16.54 -30.05
C PRO A 103 -9.84 17.29 -30.61
N GLU A 104 -10.02 17.95 -31.74
CA GLU A 104 -9.01 18.87 -32.25
C GLU A 104 -8.77 20.00 -31.23
N LEU A 105 -7.55 20.04 -30.70
CA LEU A 105 -7.09 21.00 -29.71
C LEU A 105 -6.57 22.25 -30.41
N ALA A 106 -6.96 23.41 -29.89
CA ALA A 106 -6.36 24.69 -30.27
C ALA A 106 -4.92 24.78 -29.78
N GLU A 107 -4.18 25.78 -30.26
CA GLU A 107 -2.86 26.07 -29.70
C GLU A 107 -2.98 26.49 -28.23
N GLY A 108 -2.20 25.87 -27.35
CA GLY A 108 -2.39 25.99 -25.90
C GLY A 108 -1.55 25.03 -25.08
N VAL A 109 -1.57 25.25 -23.76
CA VAL A 109 -1.02 24.33 -22.75
C VAL A 109 -2.16 23.47 -22.21
N TYR A 110 -1.90 22.17 -22.08
CA TYR A 110 -2.86 21.19 -21.62
C TYR A 110 -2.29 20.38 -20.47
N THR A 111 -3.08 20.15 -19.42
CA THR A 111 -2.71 19.31 -18.28
C THR A 111 -3.39 17.96 -18.40
N VAL A 112 -2.61 16.90 -18.45
CA VAL A 112 -3.07 15.52 -18.28
C VAL A 112 -3.08 15.23 -16.79
N SER A 113 -4.23 14.79 -16.26
CA SER A 113 -4.37 14.35 -14.87
C SER A 113 -4.98 12.97 -14.86
N TYR A 114 -4.39 12.05 -14.11
CA TYR A 114 -4.93 10.71 -13.94
C TYR A 114 -5.00 10.29 -12.47
N ARG A 115 -6.01 9.47 -12.19
CA ARG A 115 -6.19 8.74 -10.94
C ARG A 115 -6.62 7.34 -11.31
N ILE A 116 -5.90 6.33 -10.89
CA ILE A 116 -6.21 4.92 -11.16
C ILE A 116 -6.20 4.14 -9.85
N VAL A 117 -6.69 2.91 -9.89
CA VAL A 117 -6.55 1.97 -8.78
C VAL A 117 -5.75 0.79 -9.30
N SER A 118 -4.59 0.54 -8.70
CA SER A 118 -3.80 -0.65 -8.99
C SER A 118 -4.60 -1.91 -8.66
N GLU A 119 -4.28 -3.04 -9.29
CA GLU A 119 -4.99 -4.30 -9.00
C GLU A 119 -4.92 -4.76 -7.52
N ASP A 120 -3.95 -4.26 -6.76
CA ASP A 120 -3.85 -4.49 -5.32
C ASP A 120 -4.79 -3.60 -4.45
N GLY A 121 -5.55 -2.72 -5.09
CA GLY A 121 -6.52 -1.82 -4.46
C GLY A 121 -5.97 -0.47 -4.02
N HIS A 122 -4.69 -0.16 -4.28
CA HIS A 122 -4.13 1.15 -3.94
C HIS A 122 -4.44 2.20 -5.03
N PRO A 123 -4.91 3.39 -4.64
CA PRO A 123 -5.03 4.51 -5.56
C PRO A 123 -3.64 5.02 -5.97
N VAL A 124 -3.48 5.32 -7.25
CA VAL A 124 -2.29 5.99 -7.81
C VAL A 124 -2.78 7.19 -8.59
N SER A 125 -2.15 8.34 -8.42
CA SER A 125 -2.48 9.55 -9.14
C SER A 125 -1.23 10.24 -9.65
N GLY A 126 -1.34 10.92 -10.77
CA GLY A 126 -0.28 11.77 -11.30
C GLY A 126 -0.83 12.81 -12.25
N SER A 127 0.00 13.80 -12.57
CA SER A 127 -0.33 14.81 -13.56
C SER A 127 0.92 15.30 -14.28
N TYR A 128 0.77 15.71 -15.54
CA TYR A 128 1.82 16.33 -16.32
C TYR A 128 1.21 17.27 -17.36
N VAL A 129 2.02 18.13 -17.97
CA VAL A 129 1.56 19.07 -19.02
C VAL A 129 2.13 18.69 -20.38
N PHE A 130 1.43 19.04 -21.45
CA PHE A 130 1.96 19.06 -22.83
C PHE A 130 1.46 20.31 -23.54
N VAL A 131 2.10 20.68 -24.64
CA VAL A 131 1.81 21.91 -25.39
C VAL A 131 1.43 21.59 -26.82
N VAL A 132 0.44 22.31 -27.36
CA VAL A 132 0.06 22.26 -28.78
C VAL A 132 0.34 23.62 -29.42
N GLY A 133 1.07 23.64 -30.54
CA GLY A 133 1.34 24.86 -31.30
C GLY A 133 2.26 25.86 -30.58
N ASN A 134 2.00 27.15 -30.74
CA ASN A 134 2.79 28.24 -30.16
C ASN A 134 1.91 29.14 -29.28
N PRO A 135 1.60 28.74 -28.03
CA PRO A 135 0.73 29.52 -27.16
C PRO A 135 1.32 30.92 -26.86
N PRO A 136 0.51 31.99 -26.88
CA PRO A 136 0.95 33.32 -26.47
C PRO A 136 1.13 33.37 -24.94
N GLU A 137 2.33 33.76 -24.49
CA GLU A 137 2.77 33.82 -23.09
C GLU A 137 2.66 32.49 -22.30
N TRP A 138 3.74 31.69 -22.38
CA TRP A 138 3.95 30.56 -21.47
C TRP A 138 4.60 31.06 -20.18
N LYS A 139 3.89 30.91 -19.06
CA LYS A 139 4.53 30.85 -17.74
C LYS A 139 4.90 29.39 -17.49
N ASP A 140 6.11 29.19 -16.99
CA ASP A 140 6.69 27.87 -16.77
C ASP A 140 5.72 26.86 -16.15
N GLY A 141 5.62 25.68 -16.76
CA GLY A 141 4.89 24.52 -16.25
C GLY A 141 5.35 24.09 -14.85
N SER A 142 6.60 24.38 -14.48
CA SER A 142 7.11 24.17 -13.12
C SER A 142 6.38 25.03 -12.07
N ALA A 143 5.81 26.18 -12.44
CA ALA A 143 4.99 27.00 -11.55
C ALA A 143 3.60 26.39 -11.29
N PHE A 144 3.15 25.46 -12.13
CA PHE A 144 1.93 24.68 -11.92
C PHE A 144 2.16 23.42 -11.08
N ASN A 145 3.41 22.93 -10.98
CA ASN A 145 3.78 21.84 -10.08
C ASN A 145 3.55 22.22 -8.60
N ASP A 146 3.78 23.47 -8.21
CA ASP A 146 3.55 23.96 -6.83
C ASP A 146 2.06 24.17 -6.51
N VAL A 147 1.19 24.33 -7.53
CA VAL A 147 -0.25 24.62 -7.34
C VAL A 147 -1.10 23.34 -7.38
N TYR A 148 -0.64 22.29 -8.05
CA TYR A 148 -1.32 20.99 -8.15
C TYR A 148 -0.53 19.78 -7.63
N GLY A 149 0.64 19.99 -7.01
CA GLY A 149 1.45 18.92 -6.43
C GLY A 149 2.04 18.01 -7.50
N GLY A 150 2.64 18.58 -8.55
CA GLY A 150 3.27 17.87 -9.68
C GLY A 150 4.68 17.33 -9.37
N GLY A 151 4.91 16.86 -8.16
CA GLY A 151 5.74 15.66 -8.00
C GLY A 151 4.79 14.48 -8.18
N GLU A 152 5.27 13.28 -8.52
CA GLU A 152 4.57 12.12 -8.00
C GLU A 152 4.41 12.37 -6.50
N THR A 153 3.17 12.66 -6.06
CA THR A 153 2.92 12.77 -4.63
C THR A 153 3.37 11.46 -4.06
N ASP A 154 4.26 11.57 -3.07
CA ASP A 154 4.90 10.57 -2.22
C ASP A 154 3.84 9.62 -1.60
N SER A 155 3.04 8.97 -2.45
CA SER A 155 1.83 8.22 -2.13
C SER A 155 2.17 6.91 -1.44
N HIS A 156 3.47 6.62 -1.35
CA HIS A 156 4.05 5.43 -0.76
C HIS A 156 5.01 5.73 0.40
N ALA A 157 5.37 6.99 0.63
CA ALA A 157 6.11 7.40 1.82
C ALA A 157 5.15 7.58 3.01
N LEU A 158 5.65 7.30 4.23
CA LEU A 158 4.89 7.55 5.44
C LEU A 158 4.64 9.07 5.59
N SER A 159 3.42 9.51 5.29
CA SER A 159 3.02 10.90 5.46
C SER A 159 2.27 11.11 6.77
N SER A 160 2.59 12.19 7.49
CA SER A 160 1.83 12.62 8.67
C SER A 160 0.37 12.94 8.37
N ASP A 161 0.04 13.25 7.12
CA ASP A 161 -1.28 13.70 6.71
C ASP A 161 -2.29 12.54 6.69
N ASN A 162 -1.81 11.31 6.57
CA ASN A 162 -2.62 10.09 6.53
C ASN A 162 -2.85 9.43 7.91
N TRP A 163 -2.63 10.16 9.01
CA TRP A 163 -2.74 9.61 10.38
C TRP A 163 -4.10 8.99 10.68
N LEU A 164 -5.19 9.53 10.11
CA LEU A 164 -6.55 9.01 10.32
C LEU A 164 -6.73 7.64 9.65
N LEU A 165 -6.19 7.48 8.43
CA LEU A 165 -6.17 6.20 7.73
C LEU A 165 -5.36 5.17 8.53
N TYR A 166 -4.15 5.55 8.98
CA TYR A 166 -3.31 4.66 9.79
C TYR A 166 -4.00 4.23 11.07
N THR A 167 -4.66 5.16 11.77
CA THR A 167 -5.41 4.88 13.00
C THR A 167 -6.55 3.90 12.73
N ALA A 168 -7.33 4.13 11.67
CA ALA A 168 -8.42 3.24 11.27
C ALA A 168 -7.90 1.82 10.94
N ARG A 169 -6.75 1.71 10.25
CA ARG A 169 -6.11 0.43 9.92
C ARG A 169 -5.66 -0.32 11.17
N ILE A 170 -5.04 0.38 12.13
CA ILE A 170 -4.60 -0.23 13.40
C ILE A 170 -5.80 -0.81 14.16
N ILE A 171 -6.89 -0.05 14.26
CA ILE A 171 -8.10 -0.52 14.96
C ILE A 171 -8.72 -1.70 14.20
N TYR A 172 -8.77 -1.64 12.87
CA TYR A 172 -9.29 -2.71 12.03
C TYR A 172 -8.54 -4.03 12.22
N TYR A 173 -7.22 -4.05 12.03
CA TYR A 173 -6.42 -5.27 12.18
C TYR A 173 -6.45 -5.80 13.61
N ALA A 174 -6.38 -4.92 14.62
CA ALA A 174 -6.52 -5.34 16.01
C ALA A 174 -7.88 -6.00 16.26
N ALA A 175 -8.98 -5.39 15.81
CA ALA A 175 -10.32 -5.90 15.98
C ALA A 175 -10.54 -7.22 15.20
N LEU A 176 -10.03 -7.33 13.98
CA LEU A 176 -10.08 -8.53 13.15
C LEU A 176 -9.37 -9.70 13.84
N LEU A 177 -8.09 -9.53 14.21
CA LEU A 177 -7.28 -10.58 14.84
C LEU A 177 -7.87 -11.01 16.20
N ILE A 178 -8.36 -10.06 16.99
CA ILE A 178 -9.01 -10.36 18.28
C ILE A 178 -10.33 -11.10 18.04
N ALA A 179 -11.19 -10.64 17.12
CA ALA A 179 -12.48 -11.29 16.85
C ALA A 179 -12.30 -12.71 16.29
N ALA A 180 -11.44 -12.89 15.30
CA ALA A 180 -11.08 -14.19 14.74
C ALA A 180 -10.49 -15.11 15.80
N GLY A 181 -9.55 -14.62 16.62
CA GLY A 181 -8.96 -15.36 17.72
C GLY A 181 -9.99 -15.82 18.75
N LEU A 182 -10.89 -14.93 19.17
CA LEU A 182 -11.95 -15.25 20.13
C LEU A 182 -12.97 -16.24 19.56
N MET A 183 -13.25 -16.21 18.25
CA MET A 183 -14.07 -17.23 17.59
C MET A 183 -13.39 -18.61 17.60
N LEU A 184 -12.10 -18.67 17.25
CA LEU A 184 -11.30 -19.91 17.30
C LEU A 184 -11.23 -20.48 18.71
N TRP A 185 -10.91 -19.66 19.71
CA TRP A 185 -10.85 -20.10 21.11
C TRP A 185 -12.21 -20.45 21.69
N GLY A 186 -13.28 -19.73 21.31
CA GLY A 186 -14.65 -20.07 21.69
C GLY A 186 -15.10 -21.43 21.14
N ALA A 187 -14.66 -21.78 19.93
CA ALA A 187 -14.91 -23.08 19.32
C ALA A 187 -14.07 -24.21 19.95
N ALA A 188 -12.83 -23.91 20.38
CA ALA A 188 -11.93 -24.89 20.99
C ALA A 188 -12.25 -25.14 22.49
N TYR A 189 -12.49 -24.07 23.26
CA TYR A 189 -12.69 -24.10 24.71
C TYR A 189 -14.18 -24.22 25.09
N ARG A 190 -14.84 -25.27 24.59
CA ARG A 190 -16.32 -25.45 24.66
C ARG A 190 -16.88 -25.70 26.06
N LYS A 191 -16.08 -26.29 26.95
CA LYS A 191 -16.48 -26.66 28.33
C LYS A 191 -16.18 -25.54 29.34
N ALA A 192 -16.30 -24.29 28.90
CA ALA A 192 -16.19 -23.14 29.77
C ALA A 192 -17.36 -23.09 30.77
N ASN A 193 -17.10 -22.60 31.98
CA ASN A 193 -18.16 -22.23 32.91
C ASN A 193 -18.83 -20.91 32.47
N ASP A 194 -19.91 -20.52 33.15
CA ASP A 194 -20.69 -19.34 32.79
C ASP A 194 -19.88 -18.03 32.90
N SER A 195 -18.91 -17.94 33.82
CA SER A 195 -18.07 -16.75 33.96
C SER A 195 -17.13 -16.57 32.76
N VAL A 196 -16.40 -17.62 32.38
CA VAL A 196 -15.52 -17.58 31.19
C VAL A 196 -16.35 -17.36 29.92
N ALA A 197 -17.51 -18.02 29.83
CA ALA A 197 -18.45 -17.82 28.74
C ALA A 197 -18.90 -16.37 28.57
N ALA A 198 -19.20 -15.68 29.68
CA ALA A 198 -19.58 -14.27 29.69
C ALA A 198 -18.44 -13.36 29.25
N VAL A 199 -17.21 -13.62 29.70
CA VAL A 199 -16.01 -12.87 29.28
C VAL A 199 -15.80 -12.98 27.78
N PHE A 200 -15.80 -14.20 27.24
CA PHE A 200 -15.66 -14.44 25.80
C PHE A 200 -16.74 -13.74 24.99
N ARG A 201 -18.01 -13.83 25.43
CA ARG A 201 -19.12 -13.17 24.75
C ARG A 201 -18.98 -11.65 24.76
N ARG A 202 -18.59 -11.05 25.89
CA ARG A 202 -18.40 -9.61 26.02
C ARG A 202 -17.27 -9.13 25.12
N LEU A 203 -16.11 -9.78 25.16
CA LEU A 203 -14.97 -9.42 24.31
C LEU A 203 -15.30 -9.57 22.83
N LEU A 204 -15.98 -10.65 22.45
CA LEU A 204 -16.36 -10.88 21.05
C LEU A 204 -17.38 -9.85 20.55
N LEU A 205 -18.31 -9.40 21.39
CA LEU A 205 -19.22 -8.29 21.05
C LEU A 205 -18.47 -6.97 20.85
N ILE A 206 -17.51 -6.66 21.73
CA ILE A 206 -16.69 -5.45 21.62
C ILE A 206 -15.84 -5.50 20.34
N SER A 207 -15.16 -6.62 20.08
CA SER A 207 -14.30 -6.76 18.91
C SER A 207 -15.08 -6.76 17.60
N LEU A 208 -16.26 -7.38 17.53
CA LEU A 208 -17.11 -7.31 16.32
C LEU A 208 -17.65 -5.90 16.06
N ARG A 209 -17.99 -5.13 17.10
CA ARG A 209 -18.38 -3.72 16.95
C ARG A 209 -17.21 -2.86 16.48
N ALA A 210 -16.04 -3.04 17.09
CA ALA A 210 -14.83 -2.35 16.67
C ALA A 210 -14.47 -2.70 15.21
N LEU A 211 -14.58 -3.98 14.84
CA LEU A 211 -14.33 -4.46 13.47
C LEU A 211 -15.28 -3.82 12.47
N LEU A 212 -16.59 -3.83 12.75
CA LEU A 212 -17.57 -3.22 11.85
C LEU A 212 -17.34 -1.71 11.69
N LEU A 213 -17.16 -0.98 12.80
CA LEU A 213 -16.98 0.46 12.75
C LEU A 213 -15.68 0.86 12.05
N SER A 214 -14.56 0.20 12.38
CA SER A 214 -13.27 0.48 11.73
C SER A 214 -13.25 0.08 10.26
N LEU A 215 -13.88 -1.03 9.89
CA LEU A 215 -14.05 -1.44 8.49
C LEU A 215 -14.85 -0.39 7.70
N LEU A 216 -15.98 0.09 8.22
CA LEU A 216 -16.77 1.13 7.55
C LEU A 216 -15.99 2.45 7.41
N VAL A 217 -15.24 2.84 8.44
CA VAL A 217 -14.37 4.03 8.37
C VAL A 217 -13.28 3.85 7.32
N LEU A 218 -12.63 2.69 7.27
CA LEU A 218 -11.59 2.40 6.27
C LEU A 218 -12.15 2.46 4.84
N ILE A 219 -13.27 1.78 4.60
CA ILE A 219 -13.95 1.79 3.31
C ILE A 219 -14.29 3.22 2.91
N PHE A 220 -14.82 4.02 3.85
CA PHE A 220 -15.15 5.41 3.58
C PHE A 220 -13.91 6.24 3.20
N LEU A 221 -12.82 6.14 3.98
CA LEU A 221 -11.59 6.90 3.72
C LEU A 221 -10.98 6.53 2.37
N GLN A 222 -10.89 5.23 2.06
CA GLN A 222 -10.34 4.74 0.79
C GLN A 222 -11.27 5.07 -0.39
N SER A 223 -12.59 4.91 -0.24
CA SER A 223 -13.55 5.24 -1.31
C SER A 223 -13.55 6.73 -1.62
N LYS A 224 -13.43 7.60 -0.59
CA LYS A 224 -13.31 9.05 -0.78
C LYS A 224 -12.09 9.41 -1.62
N ASP A 225 -10.97 8.74 -1.35
CA ASP A 225 -9.72 8.96 -2.05
C ASP A 225 -9.80 8.45 -3.50
N ILE A 226 -10.32 7.24 -3.71
CA ILE A 226 -10.47 6.66 -5.05
C ILE A 226 -11.46 7.46 -5.92
N MET A 227 -12.57 7.93 -5.34
CA MET A 227 -13.70 8.53 -6.07
C MET A 227 -13.66 10.07 -6.09
N GLU A 228 -12.57 10.69 -5.68
CA GLU A 228 -12.44 12.14 -5.74
C GLU A 228 -12.63 12.64 -7.19
N GLY A 229 -13.47 13.66 -7.37
CA GLY A 229 -13.80 14.20 -8.70
C GLY A 229 -14.78 13.36 -9.53
N GLN A 230 -15.17 12.16 -9.08
CA GLN A 230 -16.09 11.29 -9.81
C GLN A 230 -17.57 11.57 -9.49
N PRO A 231 -18.49 11.41 -10.46
CA PRO A 231 -19.92 11.58 -10.23
C PRO A 231 -20.47 10.48 -9.31
N LEU A 232 -21.50 10.81 -8.53
CA LEU A 232 -22.17 9.87 -7.60
C LEU A 232 -22.68 8.59 -8.30
N SER A 233 -23.00 8.65 -9.59
CA SER A 233 -23.42 7.49 -10.39
C SER A 233 -22.32 6.43 -10.52
N ALA A 234 -21.04 6.80 -10.45
CA ALA A 234 -19.91 5.88 -10.57
C ALA A 234 -19.61 5.11 -9.28
N TRP A 235 -20.11 5.55 -8.13
CA TRP A 235 -19.79 4.94 -6.84
C TRP A 235 -20.27 3.50 -6.70
N GLY A 236 -21.37 3.12 -7.36
CA GLY A 236 -21.83 1.73 -7.37
C GLY A 236 -20.85 0.79 -8.08
N GLN A 237 -20.11 1.30 -9.07
CA GLN A 237 -19.13 0.52 -9.81
C GLN A 237 -17.87 0.25 -9.00
N LEU A 238 -17.48 1.14 -8.07
CA LEU A 238 -16.41 0.86 -7.12
C LEU A 238 -16.67 -0.45 -6.36
N PHE A 239 -17.88 -0.62 -5.80
CA PHE A 239 -18.19 -1.77 -4.95
C PHE A 239 -18.48 -3.07 -5.73
N THR A 240 -19.00 -2.95 -6.96
CA THR A 240 -19.42 -4.12 -7.76
C THR A 240 -18.41 -4.50 -8.84
N GLY A 241 -17.72 -3.52 -9.41
CA GLY A 241 -16.77 -3.66 -10.51
C GLY A 241 -15.34 -4.02 -10.07
N THR A 242 -14.89 -3.57 -8.90
CA THR A 242 -13.51 -3.81 -8.43
C THR A 242 -13.39 -5.04 -7.53
N ALA A 243 -12.21 -5.66 -7.49
CA ALA A 243 -11.93 -6.76 -6.57
C ALA A 243 -11.97 -6.29 -5.10
N SER A 244 -11.34 -5.14 -4.81
CA SER A 244 -11.32 -4.55 -3.46
C SER A 244 -12.72 -4.21 -2.95
N GLY A 245 -13.55 -3.60 -3.79
CA GLY A 245 -14.92 -3.24 -3.45
C GLY A 245 -15.80 -4.44 -3.13
N ARG A 246 -15.66 -5.54 -3.89
CA ARG A 246 -16.34 -6.80 -3.58
C ARG A 246 -15.85 -7.40 -2.26
N ALA A 247 -14.55 -7.43 -2.03
CA ALA A 247 -13.98 -7.90 -0.75
C ALA A 247 -14.52 -7.12 0.45
N TRP A 248 -14.65 -5.79 0.33
CA TRP A 248 -15.21 -4.95 1.38
C TRP A 248 -16.67 -5.32 1.70
N LEU A 249 -17.50 -5.57 0.69
CA LEU A 249 -18.88 -6.04 0.89
C LEU A 249 -18.91 -7.41 1.59
N GLU A 250 -17.99 -8.30 1.24
CA GLU A 250 -17.87 -9.62 1.87
C GLU A 250 -17.43 -9.53 3.32
N LEU A 251 -16.43 -8.69 3.63
CA LEU A 251 -15.98 -8.43 4.99
C LEU A 251 -17.10 -7.82 5.85
N ILE A 252 -17.92 -6.92 5.29
CA ILE A 252 -19.12 -6.41 5.97
C ILE A 252 -20.10 -7.55 6.24
N ALA A 253 -20.44 -8.36 5.23
CA ALA A 253 -21.38 -9.46 5.36
C ALA A 253 -20.90 -10.51 6.39
N LEU A 254 -19.63 -10.87 6.38
CA LEU A 254 -19.01 -11.76 7.35
C LEU A 254 -19.03 -11.14 8.74
N THR A 255 -18.69 -9.86 8.90
CA THR A 255 -18.75 -9.18 10.20
C THR A 255 -20.17 -9.20 10.78
N LEU A 256 -21.19 -8.94 9.95
CA LEU A 256 -22.60 -9.05 10.34
C LEU A 256 -23.00 -10.48 10.70
N ALA A 257 -22.55 -11.48 9.93
CA ALA A 257 -22.75 -12.90 10.26
C ALA A 257 -22.11 -13.26 11.62
N GLY A 258 -20.99 -12.64 11.97
CA GLY A 258 -20.33 -12.78 13.27
C GLY A 258 -21.26 -12.45 14.45
N PHE A 259 -22.08 -11.40 14.33
CA PHE A 259 -23.09 -11.06 15.33
C PHE A 259 -24.20 -12.12 15.42
N ALA A 260 -24.62 -12.68 14.28
CA ALA A 260 -25.63 -13.73 14.26
C ALA A 260 -25.15 -15.02 14.95
N ILE A 261 -23.86 -15.36 14.85
CA ILE A 261 -23.26 -16.52 15.55
C ILE A 261 -23.42 -16.41 17.07
N LEU A 262 -23.40 -15.20 17.64
CA LEU A 262 -23.58 -14.99 19.07
C LEU A 262 -24.99 -15.35 19.58
N SER A 263 -25.98 -15.40 18.69
CA SER A 263 -27.34 -15.86 19.01
C SER A 263 -27.41 -17.38 19.17
N ILE A 264 -26.46 -18.13 18.60
CA ILE A 264 -26.42 -19.59 18.71
C ILE A 264 -26.01 -19.96 20.14
N LYS A 265 -26.71 -20.95 20.73
CA LYS A 265 -26.43 -21.40 22.10
C LYS A 265 -24.97 -21.83 22.26
N GLN A 266 -24.33 -21.30 23.31
CA GLN A 266 -22.94 -21.61 23.65
C GLN A 266 -22.75 -23.09 24.02
N GLY A 267 -21.56 -23.61 23.74
CA GLY A 267 -21.19 -25.00 24.01
C GLY A 267 -21.72 -26.03 23.01
N THR A 268 -22.54 -25.62 22.03
CA THR A 268 -23.04 -26.51 20.97
C THR A 268 -21.97 -26.80 19.91
N GLY A 269 -21.95 -28.02 19.36
CA GLY A 269 -21.03 -28.39 18.29
C GLY A 269 -21.23 -27.56 17.02
N ILE A 270 -22.48 -27.25 16.68
CA ILE A 270 -22.84 -26.36 15.57
C ILE A 270 -22.23 -24.98 15.74
N ARG A 271 -22.35 -24.33 16.92
CA ARG A 271 -21.75 -23.02 17.13
C ARG A 271 -20.24 -23.07 16.91
N ALA A 272 -19.57 -24.09 17.47
CA ALA A 272 -18.13 -24.26 17.28
C ALA A 272 -17.75 -24.42 15.81
N ALA A 273 -18.49 -25.23 15.03
CA ALA A 273 -18.23 -25.40 13.61
C ALA A 273 -18.40 -24.09 12.83
N VAL A 274 -19.47 -23.33 13.09
CA VAL A 274 -19.72 -22.03 12.42
C VAL A 274 -18.67 -20.99 12.83
N GLN A 275 -18.25 -20.96 14.09
CA GLN A 275 -17.17 -20.07 14.56
C GLN A 275 -15.83 -20.37 13.88
N LEU A 276 -15.47 -21.65 13.74
CA LEU A 276 -14.26 -22.06 13.02
C LEU A 276 -14.33 -21.64 11.56
N LEU A 277 -15.43 -21.98 10.89
CA LEU A 277 -15.62 -21.66 9.48
C LEU A 277 -15.57 -20.14 9.24
N TRP A 278 -16.24 -19.36 10.09
CA TRP A 278 -16.22 -17.90 10.04
C TRP A 278 -14.81 -17.34 10.16
N ALA A 279 -14.04 -17.80 11.16
CA ALA A 279 -12.68 -17.30 11.39
C ALA A 279 -11.73 -17.66 10.24
N LEU A 280 -11.87 -18.86 9.66
CA LEU A 280 -11.07 -19.29 8.51
C LEU A 280 -11.38 -18.44 7.27
N ILE A 281 -12.66 -18.17 7.00
CA ILE A 281 -13.09 -17.44 5.79
C ILE A 281 -12.79 -15.95 5.90
N ILE A 282 -13.09 -15.30 7.03
CA ILE A 282 -12.84 -13.85 7.15
C ILE A 282 -11.35 -13.52 7.03
N VAL A 283 -10.47 -14.37 7.57
CA VAL A 283 -9.02 -14.22 7.42
C VAL A 283 -8.58 -14.56 5.99
N ALA A 284 -9.22 -15.53 5.32
CA ALA A 284 -8.92 -15.83 3.91
C ALA A 284 -9.24 -14.66 2.99
N VAL A 285 -10.41 -14.04 3.17
CA VAL A 285 -10.81 -12.85 2.39
C VAL A 285 -9.82 -11.71 2.61
N GLU A 286 -9.38 -11.49 3.85
CA GLU A 286 -8.35 -10.47 4.15
C GLU A 286 -7.01 -10.77 3.47
N SER A 287 -6.52 -12.03 3.51
CA SER A 287 -5.25 -12.42 2.88
C SER A 287 -5.24 -12.33 1.35
N MET A 288 -6.41 -12.18 0.74
CA MET A 288 -6.55 -11.95 -0.69
C MET A 288 -6.52 -10.46 -1.07
N LEU A 289 -6.27 -9.58 -0.10
CA LEU A 289 -6.08 -8.15 -0.30
C LEU A 289 -4.60 -7.75 -0.10
N GLY A 290 -4.18 -6.67 -0.77
CA GLY A 290 -2.85 -6.08 -0.61
C GLY A 290 -1.69 -6.95 -1.11
N HIS A 291 -0.50 -6.76 -0.51
CA HIS A 291 0.77 -7.35 -0.97
C HIS A 291 0.77 -8.86 -1.24
N PRO A 292 0.14 -9.73 -0.41
CA PRO A 292 0.11 -11.15 -0.69
C PRO A 292 -0.57 -11.49 -2.03
N ALA A 293 -1.64 -10.76 -2.37
CA ALA A 293 -2.35 -10.95 -3.64
C ALA A 293 -1.62 -10.35 -4.83
N ALA A 294 -0.61 -9.51 -4.59
CA ALA A 294 0.12 -8.74 -5.60
C ALA A 294 1.58 -9.21 -5.78
N ASN A 295 1.98 -10.34 -5.22
CA ASN A 295 3.33 -10.88 -5.36
C ASN A 295 3.30 -12.33 -5.83
N ASP A 296 4.25 -12.68 -6.69
CA ASP A 296 4.41 -14.04 -7.19
C ASP A 296 5.37 -14.88 -6.32
N PRO A 297 5.13 -16.19 -6.16
CA PRO A 297 3.97 -16.94 -6.63
C PRO A 297 2.74 -16.76 -5.71
N LYS A 298 1.62 -16.29 -6.27
CA LYS A 298 0.40 -15.89 -5.52
C LYS A 298 -0.14 -16.90 -4.53
N LEU A 299 -0.18 -18.18 -4.93
CA LEU A 299 -0.71 -19.22 -4.05
C LEU A 299 0.10 -19.29 -2.75
N LEU A 300 1.43 -19.14 -2.83
CA LEU A 300 2.31 -19.25 -1.68
C LEU A 300 2.25 -18.00 -0.80
N THR A 301 2.19 -16.82 -1.40
CA THR A 301 2.10 -15.54 -0.67
C THR A 301 0.76 -15.40 0.04
N ILE A 302 -0.36 -15.68 -0.64
CA ILE A 302 -1.71 -15.68 -0.05
C ILE A 302 -1.84 -16.76 1.03
N ALA A 303 -1.40 -17.99 0.77
CA ALA A 303 -1.47 -19.05 1.78
C ALA A 303 -0.55 -18.77 2.98
N GLY A 304 0.63 -18.21 2.73
CA GLY A 304 1.57 -17.79 3.76
C GLY A 304 0.98 -16.72 4.68
N ASP A 305 0.36 -15.70 4.09
CA ASP A 305 -0.33 -14.63 4.84
C ASP A 305 -1.55 -15.17 5.59
N TRP A 306 -2.36 -16.03 4.97
CA TRP A 306 -3.52 -16.65 5.62
C TRP A 306 -3.11 -17.43 6.87
N ILE A 307 -2.05 -18.24 6.78
CA ILE A 307 -1.48 -18.94 7.93
C ILE A 307 -0.92 -17.95 8.96
N HIS A 308 -0.26 -16.86 8.51
CA HIS A 308 0.28 -15.82 9.39
C HIS A 308 -0.83 -15.11 10.19
N LEU A 309 -1.89 -14.65 9.53
CA LEU A 309 -3.01 -13.96 10.16
C LEU A 309 -3.84 -14.89 11.06
N LEU A 310 -4.02 -16.17 10.70
CA LEU A 310 -4.64 -17.15 11.60
C LEU A 310 -3.81 -17.37 12.85
N ALA A 311 -2.48 -17.51 12.72
CA ALA A 311 -1.57 -17.63 13.85
C ALA A 311 -1.58 -16.37 14.72
N ALA A 312 -1.55 -15.18 14.12
CA ALA A 312 -1.69 -13.90 14.81
C ALA A 312 -3.02 -13.81 15.58
N SER A 313 -4.11 -14.28 14.97
CA SER A 313 -5.44 -14.31 15.59
C SER A 313 -5.47 -15.22 16.82
N ILE A 314 -4.93 -16.44 16.70
CA ILE A 314 -4.81 -17.39 17.82
C ILE A 314 -4.04 -16.76 18.99
N TRP A 315 -2.92 -16.09 18.69
CA TRP A 315 -2.12 -15.42 19.71
C TRP A 315 -2.87 -14.22 20.33
N ALA A 316 -3.35 -13.28 19.52
CA ALA A 316 -3.93 -12.03 19.98
C ALA A 316 -5.24 -12.22 20.75
N GLY A 317 -6.19 -12.98 20.19
CA GLY A 317 -7.48 -13.23 20.85
C GLY A 317 -7.32 -14.05 22.15
N GLY A 318 -6.37 -14.99 22.16
CA GLY A 318 -6.08 -15.79 23.36
C GLY A 318 -5.38 -14.99 24.44
N LEU A 319 -4.42 -14.14 24.08
CA LEU A 319 -3.71 -13.27 25.04
C LEU A 319 -4.66 -12.25 25.69
N LEU A 320 -5.54 -11.62 24.90
CA LEU A 320 -6.53 -10.70 25.44
C LEU A 320 -7.53 -11.42 26.38
N ALA A 321 -8.05 -12.57 25.97
CA ALA A 321 -8.93 -13.37 26.82
C ALA A 321 -8.23 -13.78 28.13
N LEU A 322 -6.97 -14.21 28.05
CA LEU A 322 -6.17 -14.57 29.22
C LEU A 322 -5.92 -13.37 30.14
N LEU A 323 -5.62 -12.19 29.59
CA LEU A 323 -5.42 -10.98 30.38
C LEU A 323 -6.69 -10.57 31.12
N VAL A 324 -7.84 -10.58 30.45
CA VAL A 324 -9.12 -10.20 31.07
C VAL A 324 -9.53 -11.23 32.12
N LEU A 325 -9.39 -12.52 31.84
CA LEU A 325 -9.59 -13.57 32.84
C LEU A 325 -8.61 -13.42 34.01
N TRP A 326 -7.37 -13.00 33.77
CA TRP A 326 -6.43 -12.72 34.86
C TRP A 326 -6.95 -11.61 35.78
N PHE A 327 -7.64 -10.60 35.26
CA PHE A 327 -8.23 -9.57 36.12
C PHE A 327 -9.50 -10.02 36.84
N GLU A 328 -10.34 -10.82 36.19
CA GLU A 328 -11.68 -11.17 36.68
C GLU A 328 -11.73 -12.50 37.45
N ASP A 329 -11.02 -13.54 36.99
CA ASP A 329 -11.00 -14.87 37.61
C ASP A 329 -9.63 -15.56 37.42
N ARG A 330 -8.78 -15.44 38.44
CA ARG A 330 -7.42 -16.01 38.47
C ARG A 330 -7.36 -17.51 38.25
N LYS A 331 -8.35 -18.24 38.75
CA LYS A 331 -8.35 -19.70 38.68
C LYS A 331 -8.64 -20.14 37.25
N GLU A 332 -9.63 -19.50 36.62
CA GLU A 332 -9.94 -19.73 35.21
C GLU A 332 -8.84 -19.21 34.28
N ALA A 333 -8.16 -18.11 34.63
CA ALA A 333 -6.98 -17.64 33.90
C ALA A 333 -5.86 -18.70 33.90
N GLY A 334 -5.64 -19.40 35.01
CA GLY A 334 -4.69 -20.52 35.06
C GLY A 334 -5.09 -21.68 34.16
N ARG A 335 -6.37 -22.08 34.19
CA ARG A 335 -6.93 -23.19 33.38
C ARG A 335 -6.87 -22.87 31.88
N PHE A 336 -7.40 -21.71 31.49
CA PHE A 336 -7.36 -21.25 30.13
C PHE A 336 -5.93 -21.01 29.66
N GLY A 337 -5.07 -20.42 30.50
CA GLY A 337 -3.67 -20.19 30.18
C GLY A 337 -2.89 -21.47 29.87
N ALA A 338 -3.15 -22.57 30.58
CA ALA A 338 -2.52 -23.86 30.30
C ALA A 338 -2.92 -24.42 28.93
N PHE A 339 -4.18 -24.21 28.54
CA PHE A 339 -4.70 -24.58 27.21
C PHE A 339 -4.14 -23.65 26.11
N PHE A 340 -4.22 -22.34 26.33
CA PHE A 340 -3.71 -21.29 25.47
C PHE A 340 -2.23 -21.46 25.17
N SER A 341 -1.39 -21.77 26.17
CA SER A 341 0.06 -21.86 26.00
C SER A 341 0.49 -22.85 24.91
N ARG A 342 -0.27 -23.94 24.68
CA ARG A 342 0.03 -24.88 23.57
C ARG A 342 -0.27 -24.26 22.21
N GLY A 343 -1.44 -23.64 22.06
CA GLY A 343 -1.81 -22.94 20.82
C GLY A 343 -0.92 -21.73 20.54
N ALA A 344 -0.55 -20.97 21.57
CA ALA A 344 0.35 -19.84 21.48
C ALA A 344 1.75 -20.24 20.96
N LEU A 345 2.28 -21.40 21.37
CA LEU A 345 3.56 -21.89 20.85
C LEU A 345 3.46 -22.24 19.35
N ILE A 346 2.40 -22.94 18.95
CA ILE A 346 2.18 -23.30 17.53
C ILE A 346 2.02 -22.01 16.71
N ALA A 347 1.19 -21.08 17.18
CA ALA A 347 1.01 -19.79 16.54
C ALA A 347 2.33 -19.02 16.39
N LEU A 348 3.16 -18.96 17.44
CA LEU A 348 4.42 -18.25 17.40
C LEU A 348 5.42 -18.87 16.41
N VAL A 349 5.51 -20.21 16.36
CA VAL A 349 6.33 -20.90 15.36
C VAL A 349 5.81 -20.61 13.96
N SER A 350 4.50 -20.71 13.73
CA SER A 350 3.90 -20.39 12.43
C SER A 350 4.18 -18.95 12.01
N LEU A 351 4.02 -17.97 12.92
CA LEU A 351 4.30 -16.55 12.66
C LEU A 351 5.75 -16.31 12.22
N VAL A 352 6.72 -16.95 12.89
CA VAL A 352 8.14 -16.83 12.54
C VAL A 352 8.41 -17.47 11.18
N VAL A 353 7.92 -18.69 10.94
CA VAL A 353 8.16 -19.42 9.68
C VAL A 353 7.53 -18.69 8.50
N THR A 354 6.25 -18.31 8.60
CA THR A 354 5.58 -17.60 7.50
C THR A 354 6.09 -16.18 7.36
N GLY A 355 6.46 -15.49 8.45
CA GLY A 355 7.07 -14.17 8.40
C GLY A 355 8.41 -14.16 7.65
N ILE A 356 9.30 -15.11 7.95
CA ILE A 356 10.57 -15.28 7.23
C ILE A 356 10.30 -15.66 5.77
N GLY A 357 9.41 -16.62 5.52
CA GLY A 357 9.06 -17.07 4.17
C GLY A 357 8.54 -15.91 3.30
N MET A 358 7.58 -15.13 3.79
CA MET A 358 7.05 -13.97 3.07
C MET A 358 8.11 -12.88 2.87
N THR A 359 8.99 -12.63 3.85
CA THR A 359 10.08 -11.65 3.70
C THR A 359 10.99 -12.02 2.54
N LEU A 360 11.34 -13.30 2.41
CA LEU A 360 12.19 -13.80 1.32
C LEU A 360 11.49 -13.79 -0.04
N LEU A 361 10.15 -13.83 -0.06
CA LEU A 361 9.36 -13.71 -1.28
C LEU A 361 9.18 -12.25 -1.72
N PHE A 362 8.98 -11.33 -0.77
CA PHE A 362 8.71 -9.92 -1.07
C PHE A 362 9.96 -9.09 -1.31
N LEU A 363 11.10 -9.44 -0.71
CA LEU A 363 12.35 -8.68 -0.87
C LEU A 363 13.31 -9.34 -1.87
N PRO A 364 13.59 -8.70 -3.02
CA PRO A 364 14.60 -9.19 -3.96
C PRO A 364 16.02 -9.20 -3.36
N LYS A 365 16.31 -8.26 -2.44
CA LYS A 365 17.61 -8.10 -1.78
C LYS A 365 17.43 -7.82 -0.30
N LEU A 366 18.22 -8.49 0.55
CA LEU A 366 18.20 -8.27 2.01
C LEU A 366 18.68 -6.88 2.42
N SER A 367 19.43 -6.18 1.56
CA SER A 367 19.84 -4.80 1.81
C SER A 367 18.65 -3.85 2.00
N TYR A 368 17.47 -4.20 1.48
CA TYR A 368 16.28 -3.37 1.62
C TYR A 368 15.74 -3.32 3.05
N LEU A 369 16.14 -4.25 3.92
CA LEU A 369 15.78 -4.25 5.34
C LEU A 369 16.25 -2.99 6.09
N TRP A 370 17.28 -2.31 5.60
CA TRP A 370 17.82 -1.10 6.23
C TRP A 370 17.78 0.12 5.31
N LEU A 371 17.40 -0.05 4.04
CA LEU A 371 17.30 1.04 3.08
C LEU A 371 15.88 1.56 2.92
N THR A 372 14.86 0.69 2.99
CA THR A 372 13.47 1.10 2.77
C THR A 372 12.72 1.31 4.11
N PRO A 373 11.74 2.22 4.17
CA PRO A 373 10.88 2.37 5.34
C PRO A 373 10.20 1.05 5.74
N TRP A 374 9.75 0.28 4.75
CA TRP A 374 9.17 -1.04 4.93
C TRP A 374 10.13 -2.02 5.62
N GLY A 375 11.37 -2.08 5.13
CA GLY A 375 12.41 -2.94 5.69
C GLY A 375 12.78 -2.59 7.12
N VAL A 376 12.88 -1.29 7.43
CA VAL A 376 13.17 -0.80 8.79
C VAL A 376 12.04 -1.17 9.76
N MET A 377 10.78 -0.97 9.36
CA MET A 377 9.61 -1.38 10.17
C MET A 377 9.59 -2.89 10.41
N LEU A 378 9.89 -3.69 9.39
CA LEU A 378 9.99 -5.15 9.53
C LEU A 378 11.11 -5.54 10.50
N THR A 379 12.25 -4.88 10.44
CA THR A 379 13.38 -5.13 11.35
C THR A 379 13.01 -4.81 12.79
N ILE A 380 12.33 -3.68 13.04
CA ILE A 380 11.80 -3.32 14.36
C ILE A 380 10.79 -4.37 14.83
N LYS A 381 9.84 -4.77 13.97
CA LYS A 381 8.84 -5.81 14.27
C LYS A 381 9.51 -7.13 14.64
N ALA A 382 10.55 -7.55 13.92
CA ALA A 382 11.30 -8.76 14.21
C ALA A 382 11.98 -8.69 15.59
N GLY A 383 12.60 -7.55 15.94
CA GLY A 383 13.15 -7.31 17.28
C GLY A 383 12.09 -7.42 18.38
N LEU A 384 10.91 -6.82 18.18
CA LEU A 384 9.78 -6.93 19.12
C LEU A 384 9.26 -8.38 19.22
N THR A 385 9.25 -9.14 18.12
CA THR A 385 8.88 -10.55 18.13
C THR A 385 9.85 -11.39 18.97
N LEU A 386 11.16 -11.09 18.96
CA LEU A 386 12.11 -11.75 19.85
C LEU A 386 11.80 -11.47 21.33
N LEU A 387 11.36 -10.25 21.66
CA LEU A 387 10.91 -9.93 23.02
C LEU A 387 9.66 -10.72 23.40
N VAL A 388 8.69 -10.88 22.49
CA VAL A 388 7.49 -11.73 22.68
C VAL A 388 7.88 -13.20 22.90
N ILE A 389 8.85 -13.71 22.16
CA ILE A 389 9.37 -15.08 22.35
C ILE A 389 9.96 -15.23 23.75
N ALA A 390 10.74 -14.24 24.21
CA ALA A 390 11.34 -14.26 25.54
C ALA A 390 10.29 -14.18 26.67
N THR A 391 9.33 -13.25 26.58
CA THR A 391 8.23 -13.09 27.56
C THR A 391 7.36 -14.34 27.60
N GLY A 392 6.97 -14.87 26.45
CA GLY A 392 6.17 -16.09 26.30
C GLY A 392 6.88 -17.33 26.84
N ALA A 393 8.17 -17.48 26.58
CA ALA A 393 8.99 -18.57 27.13
C ALA A 393 9.03 -18.50 28.67
N TRP A 394 9.22 -17.31 29.24
CA TRP A 394 9.26 -17.14 30.69
C TRP A 394 7.90 -17.44 31.35
N LEU A 395 6.81 -16.93 30.77
CA LEU A 395 5.44 -17.25 31.21
C LEU A 395 5.21 -18.78 31.18
N ARG A 396 5.57 -19.45 30.09
CA ARG A 396 5.42 -20.89 29.93
C ARG A 396 6.23 -21.69 30.96
N LEU A 397 7.47 -21.32 31.21
CA LEU A 397 8.32 -21.98 32.22
C LEU A 397 7.75 -21.86 33.62
N ARG A 398 7.22 -20.69 33.99
CA ARG A 398 6.58 -20.47 35.29
C ARG A 398 5.30 -21.29 35.46
N MET A 399 4.48 -21.35 34.42
CA MET A 399 3.25 -22.14 34.42
C MET A 399 3.53 -23.65 34.52
N ARG A 400 4.60 -24.14 33.89
CA ARG A 400 5.05 -25.54 34.03
C ARG A 400 5.45 -25.90 35.46
N LYS A 401 5.94 -24.93 36.24
CA LYS A 401 6.25 -25.09 37.67
C LYS A 401 5.02 -24.99 38.59
N GLY A 402 3.81 -25.02 38.03
CA GLY A 402 2.55 -24.96 38.79
C GLY A 402 2.11 -23.55 39.20
N GLY A 403 2.79 -22.50 38.72
CA GLY A 403 2.44 -21.11 39.01
C GLY A 403 1.30 -20.59 38.14
N ILE A 404 0.53 -19.62 38.66
CA ILE A 404 -0.37 -18.79 37.85
C ILE A 404 0.43 -17.83 36.94
N PRO A 405 -0.14 -17.41 35.79
CA PRO A 405 0.49 -16.42 34.92
C PRO A 405 0.83 -15.12 35.65
N ASP A 406 2.03 -14.59 35.44
CA ASP A 406 2.43 -13.29 36.00
C ASP A 406 1.71 -12.16 35.26
N GLY A 407 1.01 -11.30 36.01
CA GLY A 407 0.28 -10.17 35.41
C GLY A 407 1.16 -9.12 34.79
N ARG A 408 2.36 -8.87 35.32
CA ARG A 408 3.30 -7.92 34.74
C ARG A 408 3.74 -8.41 33.38
N LEU A 409 4.14 -9.68 33.28
CA LEU A 409 4.53 -10.29 32.01
C LEU A 409 3.37 -10.34 31.02
N LEU A 410 2.14 -10.65 31.46
CA LEU A 410 0.97 -10.61 30.57
C LEU A 410 0.69 -9.21 30.01
N ARG A 411 0.84 -8.15 30.82
CA ARG A 411 0.68 -6.77 30.36
C ARG A 411 1.77 -6.38 29.37
N VAL A 412 3.02 -6.76 29.64
CA VAL A 412 4.15 -6.54 28.72
C VAL A 412 3.90 -7.27 27.39
N ASP A 413 3.50 -8.54 27.44
CA ASP A 413 3.21 -9.33 26.24
C ASP A 413 2.06 -8.73 25.43
N THR A 414 1.02 -8.23 26.12
CA THR A 414 -0.12 -7.55 25.48
C THR A 414 0.29 -6.21 24.87
N ALA A 415 1.17 -5.45 25.53
CA ALA A 415 1.70 -4.20 24.98
C ALA A 415 2.55 -4.46 23.74
N LEU A 416 3.44 -5.45 23.78
CA LEU A 416 4.23 -5.87 22.62
C LEU A 416 3.34 -6.30 21.45
N MET A 417 2.28 -7.07 21.73
CA MET A 417 1.26 -7.45 20.75
C MET A 417 0.61 -6.22 20.09
N LEU A 418 0.16 -5.23 20.88
CA LEU A 418 -0.46 -4.03 20.33
C LEU A 418 0.51 -3.21 19.48
N VAL A 419 1.78 -3.09 19.88
CA VAL A 419 2.80 -2.37 19.09
C VAL A 419 3.12 -3.12 17.80
N ILE A 420 3.28 -4.45 17.85
CA ILE A 420 3.52 -5.29 16.66
C ILE A 420 2.34 -5.18 15.68
N VAL A 421 1.09 -5.25 16.17
CA VAL A 421 -0.11 -5.08 15.33
C VAL A 421 -0.17 -3.67 14.77
N GLY A 422 0.21 -2.64 15.54
CA GLY A 422 0.27 -1.26 15.08
C GLY A 422 1.25 -1.07 13.92
N ILE A 423 2.48 -1.55 14.08
CA ILE A 423 3.48 -1.58 13.00
C ILE A 423 2.96 -2.42 11.83
N ALA A 424 2.34 -3.57 12.10
CA ALA A 424 1.80 -4.47 11.09
C ALA A 424 0.62 -3.87 10.29
N ALA A 425 -0.15 -2.96 10.87
CA ALA A 425 -1.26 -2.30 10.17
C ALA A 425 -0.79 -1.18 9.23
N ILE A 426 0.34 -0.55 9.57
CA ILE A 426 0.96 0.51 8.77
C ILE A 426 1.84 -0.11 7.67
N PHE A 427 2.66 -1.12 7.98
CA PHE A 427 3.56 -1.72 6.97
C PHE A 427 2.81 -2.43 5.83
N THR A 428 1.52 -2.78 6.01
CA THR A 428 0.68 -3.33 4.93
C THR A 428 0.15 -2.28 3.97
N TYR A 429 0.34 -0.99 4.27
CA TYR A 429 0.01 0.13 3.37
C TYR A 429 1.24 0.64 2.61
N VAL A 430 2.45 0.38 3.13
CA VAL A 430 3.71 0.77 2.50
C VAL A 430 4.19 -0.37 1.60
N SER A 431 4.72 -0.07 0.41
CA SER A 431 5.23 -1.10 -0.50
C SER A 431 6.51 -1.77 0.06
N PRO A 432 6.64 -3.12 -0.03
CA PRO A 432 7.89 -3.82 0.27
C PRO A 432 8.99 -3.51 -0.73
N LEU A 433 8.60 -3.23 -1.97
CA LEU A 433 9.50 -2.78 -3.00
C LEU A 433 9.65 -1.28 -2.88
N PRO A 434 10.88 -0.76 -2.99
CA PRO A 434 11.05 0.66 -3.11
C PRO A 434 10.42 1.17 -4.41
N SER A 435 9.65 2.26 -4.35
CA SER A 435 9.42 3.04 -5.57
C SER A 435 10.73 3.77 -5.86
N ASN A 436 11.36 3.43 -6.98
CA ASN A 436 12.40 4.29 -7.53
C ASN A 436 11.64 5.36 -8.29
N ASP A 437 11.25 6.42 -7.59
CA ASP A 437 10.58 7.53 -8.25
C ASP A 437 11.57 8.13 -9.27
N PRO A 438 11.12 8.45 -10.50
CA PRO A 438 11.94 9.16 -11.45
C PRO A 438 12.52 10.42 -10.80
N VAL A 439 13.82 10.63 -10.98
CA VAL A 439 14.43 11.90 -10.57
C VAL A 439 13.87 12.95 -11.51
N HIS A 440 13.26 14.01 -10.96
CA HIS A 440 12.91 15.21 -11.70
C HIS A 440 13.29 16.42 -10.84
N TYR A 441 14.33 17.14 -11.24
CA TYR A 441 14.81 18.32 -10.54
C TYR A 441 14.89 19.49 -11.50
N HIS A 442 14.16 20.57 -11.21
CA HIS A 442 14.20 21.80 -11.99
C HIS A 442 14.62 22.97 -11.09
N GLN A 443 15.56 23.78 -11.56
CA GLN A 443 15.98 25.00 -10.85
C GLN A 443 16.18 26.16 -11.83
N MET A 444 15.52 27.27 -11.54
CA MET A 444 15.79 28.57 -12.14
C MET A 444 16.87 29.33 -11.35
N GLY A 445 17.60 30.21 -12.04
CA GLY A 445 18.68 31.00 -11.47
C GLY A 445 19.18 32.06 -12.46
N GLU A 446 19.69 33.17 -11.96
CA GLU A 446 20.11 34.29 -12.81
C GLU A 446 21.23 33.91 -13.80
N ASP A 447 22.12 32.99 -13.40
CA ASP A 447 23.27 32.58 -14.22
C ASP A 447 23.04 31.29 -15.02
N VAL A 448 22.13 30.41 -14.56
CA VAL A 448 21.86 29.11 -15.20
C VAL A 448 20.50 28.57 -14.76
N HIS A 449 19.69 28.09 -15.71
CA HIS A 449 18.57 27.20 -15.41
C HIS A 449 18.96 25.78 -15.81
N TYR A 450 18.45 24.79 -15.08
CA TYR A 450 18.65 23.40 -15.48
C TYR A 450 17.52 22.50 -15.01
N THR A 451 17.28 21.45 -15.80
CA THR A 451 16.39 20.34 -15.47
C THR A 451 17.19 19.05 -15.56
N LEU A 452 17.18 18.24 -14.51
CA LEU A 452 17.72 16.88 -14.52
C LEU A 452 16.57 15.89 -14.34
N GLU A 453 16.43 14.99 -15.31
CA GLU A 453 15.53 13.85 -15.23
C GLU A 453 16.30 12.53 -15.30
N ILE A 454 15.96 11.56 -14.45
CA ILE A 454 16.48 10.19 -14.51
C ILE A 454 15.32 9.22 -14.28
N SER A 455 14.97 8.44 -15.30
CA SER A 455 13.86 7.48 -15.24
C SER A 455 14.29 6.08 -15.73
N PRO A 456 13.85 4.98 -15.09
CA PRO A 456 12.98 4.91 -13.92
C PRO A 456 13.77 4.91 -12.59
N ASN A 457 14.98 5.46 -12.57
CA ASN A 457 15.85 5.52 -11.39
C ASN A 457 16.17 4.15 -10.76
N ILE A 458 16.22 3.08 -11.55
CA ILE A 458 16.40 1.71 -11.07
C ILE A 458 17.88 1.30 -10.98
N PRO A 459 18.32 0.64 -9.90
CA PRO A 459 19.69 0.17 -9.76
C PRO A 459 19.94 -1.13 -10.55
N GLY A 460 21.07 -1.19 -11.26
CA GLY A 460 21.49 -2.30 -12.11
C GLY A 460 20.71 -2.43 -13.42
N GLY A 461 19.68 -1.60 -13.62
CA GLY A 461 18.85 -1.56 -14.82
C GLY A 461 19.23 -0.42 -15.78
N SER A 462 18.59 -0.41 -16.94
CA SER A 462 18.74 0.70 -17.89
C SER A 462 17.91 1.90 -17.44
N ASN A 463 18.56 3.05 -17.34
CA ASN A 463 17.95 4.33 -17.06
C ASN A 463 18.10 5.26 -18.27
N ALA A 464 17.15 6.16 -18.47
CA ALA A 464 17.27 7.31 -19.35
C ALA A 464 17.57 8.54 -18.49
N ALA A 465 18.64 9.26 -18.81
CA ALA A 465 18.98 10.53 -18.20
C ALA A 465 18.72 11.64 -19.22
N THR A 466 17.94 12.65 -18.87
CA THR A 466 17.75 13.86 -19.66
C THR A 466 18.27 15.04 -18.84
N LEU A 467 19.12 15.87 -19.44
CA LEU A 467 19.66 17.07 -18.82
C LEU A 467 19.43 18.25 -19.76
N GLN A 468 18.64 19.21 -19.33
CA GLN A 468 18.42 20.45 -20.04
C GLN A 468 19.14 21.57 -19.30
N VAL A 469 19.88 22.40 -20.04
CA VAL A 469 20.63 23.54 -19.49
C VAL A 469 20.25 24.79 -20.27
N TRP A 470 19.94 25.87 -19.57
CA TRP A 470 19.72 27.18 -20.14
C TRP A 470 20.77 28.14 -19.61
N LEU A 471 21.51 28.78 -20.51
CA LEU A 471 22.46 29.85 -20.19
C LEU A 471 21.95 31.17 -20.77
N PRO A 472 22.25 32.32 -20.13
CA PRO A 472 21.94 33.63 -20.69
C PRO A 472 22.40 33.77 -22.15
N GLU A 473 21.62 34.46 -22.98
CA GLU A 473 21.89 34.64 -24.41
C GLU A 473 23.29 35.19 -24.68
N GLN A 474 23.83 36.00 -23.77
CA GLN A 474 25.18 36.56 -23.90
C GLN A 474 26.28 35.48 -23.82
N LEU A 475 26.05 34.40 -23.09
CA LEU A 475 26.96 33.26 -22.97
C LEU A 475 26.72 32.20 -24.07
N GLY A 476 25.49 32.15 -24.60
CA GLY A 476 25.08 31.20 -25.65
C GLY A 476 25.11 29.75 -25.18
N GLU A 477 25.27 28.80 -26.12
CA GLU A 477 25.37 27.38 -25.77
C GLU A 477 26.65 27.06 -24.97
N PRO A 478 26.58 26.15 -23.98
CA PRO A 478 27.75 25.71 -23.22
C PRO A 478 28.81 25.05 -24.11
N LYS A 479 30.09 25.25 -23.77
CA LYS A 479 31.24 24.61 -24.42
C LYS A 479 31.28 23.10 -24.17
N SER A 480 30.94 22.67 -22.95
CA SER A 480 30.76 21.27 -22.61
C SER A 480 29.89 21.14 -21.36
N VAL A 481 29.13 20.04 -21.27
CA VAL A 481 28.37 19.68 -20.08
C VAL A 481 28.74 18.25 -19.67
N VAL A 482 28.99 18.04 -18.38
CA VAL A 482 29.28 16.73 -17.80
C VAL A 482 28.27 16.46 -16.70
N LEU A 483 27.62 15.30 -16.77
CA LEU A 483 26.79 14.76 -15.70
C LEU A 483 27.54 13.63 -15.02
N ARG A 484 27.83 13.80 -13.72
CA ARG A 484 28.60 12.85 -12.93
C ARG A 484 27.80 12.40 -11.72
N LEU A 485 27.67 11.10 -11.53
CA LEU A 485 26.94 10.52 -10.41
C LEU A 485 27.91 9.98 -9.37
N ARG A 486 27.70 10.35 -8.10
CA ARG A 486 28.49 9.86 -6.96
C ARG A 486 27.56 9.29 -5.91
N SER A 487 27.82 8.07 -5.46
CA SER A 487 27.10 7.49 -4.31
C SER A 487 27.59 8.11 -3.01
N GLU A 488 26.69 8.50 -2.11
CA GLU A 488 27.02 8.92 -0.76
C GLU A 488 27.36 7.70 0.12
N GLY A 489 28.41 7.81 0.92
CA GLY A 489 28.79 6.77 1.89
C GLY A 489 29.61 5.59 1.33
N ARG A 490 29.96 5.61 0.03
CA ARG A 490 30.96 4.73 -0.58
C ARG A 490 32.09 5.53 -1.18
N GLU A 491 33.32 5.05 -1.07
CA GLU A 491 34.52 5.62 -1.72
C GLU A 491 34.65 5.14 -3.17
N ASP A 492 33.53 5.03 -3.88
CA ASP A 492 33.53 4.63 -5.28
C ASP A 492 33.90 5.82 -6.18
N ALA A 493 34.58 5.52 -7.30
CA ALA A 493 34.85 6.53 -8.31
C ALA A 493 33.54 7.09 -8.87
N PRO A 494 33.44 8.41 -9.14
CA PRO A 494 32.26 8.97 -9.78
C PRO A 494 32.01 8.36 -11.16
N ILE A 495 30.73 8.20 -11.50
CA ILE A 495 30.29 7.64 -12.77
C ILE A 495 29.95 8.80 -13.72
N ASP A 496 30.70 8.95 -14.80
CA ASP A 496 30.36 9.90 -15.85
C ASP A 496 29.25 9.31 -16.73
N VAL A 497 28.10 9.98 -16.76
CA VAL A 497 26.96 9.59 -17.59
C VAL A 497 27.25 10.03 -19.03
N PRO A 498 27.18 9.12 -20.02
CA PRO A 498 27.52 9.43 -21.41
C PRO A 498 26.38 10.19 -22.11
N ILE A 499 26.11 11.42 -21.64
CA ILE A 499 25.09 12.30 -22.20
C ILE A 499 25.53 12.83 -23.57
N ALA A 500 24.60 12.84 -24.52
CA ALA A 500 24.80 13.36 -25.87
C ALA A 500 23.74 14.42 -26.17
N LYS A 501 24.14 15.49 -26.87
CA LYS A 501 23.21 16.53 -27.30
C LYS A 501 22.14 15.92 -28.21
N PHE A 502 20.87 16.26 -27.99
CA PHE A 502 19.76 15.84 -28.85
C PHE A 502 18.87 17.02 -29.21
N ASP A 503 18.07 16.84 -30.27
CA ASP A 503 17.06 17.82 -30.64
C ASP A 503 15.82 17.61 -29.78
N ASP A 504 15.66 18.49 -28.81
CA ASP A 504 14.62 18.41 -27.80
C ASP A 504 13.40 19.20 -28.23
N GLN A 505 12.29 18.50 -28.36
CA GLN A 505 11.00 19.06 -28.76
C GLN A 505 10.16 19.50 -27.54
N SER A 506 10.68 19.45 -26.31
CA SER A 506 9.95 19.95 -25.15
C SER A 506 9.72 21.47 -25.26
N TYR A 507 8.58 21.96 -24.76
CA TYR A 507 8.23 23.38 -24.79
C TYR A 507 8.63 24.10 -23.51
N ASP A 508 9.93 24.21 -23.27
CA ASP A 508 10.49 24.85 -22.09
C ASP A 508 11.44 25.98 -22.52
N THR A 509 10.87 27.13 -22.86
CA THR A 509 11.61 28.30 -23.35
C THR A 509 11.59 29.43 -22.34
N PHE A 510 12.77 29.95 -22.00
CA PHE A 510 12.94 31.10 -21.11
C PHE A 510 13.50 32.27 -21.91
N GLU A 511 12.80 33.41 -21.89
CA GLU A 511 13.25 34.62 -22.58
C GLU A 511 14.61 35.08 -22.05
N GLY A 512 15.54 35.41 -22.95
CA GLY A 512 16.90 35.80 -22.59
C GLY A 512 17.85 34.63 -22.29
N PHE A 513 17.42 33.38 -22.49
CA PHE A 513 18.26 32.19 -22.31
C PHE A 513 18.28 31.28 -23.55
N VAL A 514 19.42 30.64 -23.77
CA VAL A 514 19.64 29.63 -24.81
C VAL A 514 19.63 28.23 -24.17
N ARG A 515 18.69 27.39 -24.61
CA ARG A 515 18.59 25.99 -24.18
C ARG A 515 19.60 25.11 -24.90
N THR A 516 20.16 24.15 -24.20
CA THR A 516 20.83 22.99 -24.78
C THR A 516 20.45 21.73 -24.01
N SER A 517 19.96 20.72 -24.72
CA SER A 517 19.45 19.48 -24.13
C SER A 517 20.34 18.29 -24.43
N TYR A 518 20.51 17.42 -23.45
CA TYR A 518 21.36 16.24 -23.50
C TYR A 518 20.58 15.01 -23.01
N GLN A 519 20.85 13.86 -23.61
CA GLN A 519 20.25 12.59 -23.21
C GLN A 519 21.28 11.46 -23.18
N ALA A 520 21.13 10.55 -22.24
CA ALA A 520 21.81 9.26 -22.21
C ALA A 520 20.82 8.14 -21.93
N LYS A 521 21.10 6.93 -22.43
CA LYS A 521 20.43 5.71 -22.00
C LYS A 521 21.48 4.66 -21.64
N GLY A 522 21.38 4.10 -20.45
CA GLY A 522 22.32 3.07 -19.99
C GLY A 522 22.19 2.71 -18.53
N ALA A 523 23.00 1.76 -18.08
CA ALA A 523 23.04 1.31 -16.69
C ALA A 523 24.07 2.10 -15.87
N PHE A 524 23.80 3.39 -15.65
CA PHE A 524 24.70 4.29 -14.91
C PHE A 524 24.40 4.37 -13.40
N LEU A 525 23.39 3.65 -12.92
CA LEU A 525 23.09 3.45 -11.51
C LEU A 525 23.32 1.98 -11.16
N PRO A 526 24.55 1.54 -10.84
CA PRO A 526 24.86 0.11 -10.70
C PRO A 526 24.26 -0.55 -9.45
N TYR A 527 23.92 0.23 -8.43
CA TYR A 527 23.42 -0.27 -7.15
C TYR A 527 22.55 0.77 -6.44
N ALA A 528 21.80 0.28 -5.45
CA ALA A 528 21.01 1.07 -4.51
C ALA A 528 21.91 1.99 -3.66
N ALA A 529 21.67 3.30 -3.69
CA ALA A 529 22.36 4.26 -2.85
C ALA A 529 21.62 5.61 -2.79
N LYS A 530 22.06 6.46 -1.86
CA LYS A 530 21.89 7.90 -2.02
C LYS A 530 22.92 8.38 -3.03
N TRP A 531 22.51 9.18 -3.99
CA TRP A 531 23.31 9.67 -5.09
C TRP A 531 23.36 11.19 -5.07
N LYS A 532 24.49 11.74 -5.48
CA LYS A 532 24.66 13.13 -5.89
C LYS A 532 24.97 13.16 -7.38
N ALA A 533 24.13 13.84 -8.13
CA ALA A 533 24.41 14.24 -9.51
C ALA A 533 25.13 15.58 -9.50
N GLU A 534 26.40 15.59 -9.87
CA GLU A 534 27.18 16.78 -10.19
C GLU A 534 26.95 17.13 -11.66
N ILE A 535 26.31 18.27 -11.91
CA ILE A 535 26.15 18.87 -13.23
C ILE A 535 27.24 19.94 -13.38
N ARG A 536 28.18 19.71 -14.29
CA ARG A 536 29.30 20.62 -14.56
C ARG A 536 29.13 21.22 -15.94
N ILE A 537 29.00 22.53 -16.00
CA ILE A 537 28.75 23.30 -17.22
C ILE A 537 29.95 24.20 -17.43
N LEU A 538 30.63 24.03 -18.57
CA LEU A 538 31.72 24.91 -18.99
C LEU A 538 31.18 25.90 -20.01
N THR A 539 31.27 27.20 -19.73
CA THR A 539 30.89 28.25 -20.68
C THR A 539 31.97 28.44 -21.77
N LYS A 540 31.68 29.22 -22.80
CA LYS A 540 32.65 29.53 -23.86
C LYS A 540 33.82 30.36 -23.37
N GLU A 541 33.62 31.10 -22.28
CA GLU A 541 34.59 31.94 -21.59
C GLU A 541 35.43 31.15 -20.56
N ASP A 542 35.37 29.81 -20.59
CA ASP A 542 36.08 28.91 -19.69
C ASP A 542 35.71 29.08 -18.19
N VAL A 543 34.48 29.53 -17.91
CA VAL A 543 33.91 29.55 -16.56
C VAL A 543 33.20 28.22 -16.29
N GLU A 544 33.56 27.53 -15.20
CA GLU A 544 32.90 26.30 -14.77
C GLU A 544 31.80 26.61 -13.74
N ILE A 545 30.58 26.19 -14.05
CA ILE A 545 29.42 26.23 -13.14
C ILE A 545 29.13 24.81 -12.69
N VAL A 546 29.08 24.58 -11.37
CA VAL A 546 28.80 23.27 -10.78
C VAL A 546 27.50 23.33 -9.99
N LYS A 547 26.60 22.38 -10.25
CA LYS A 547 25.35 22.20 -9.52
C LYS A 547 25.26 20.77 -9.01
N GLU A 548 24.66 20.60 -7.83
CA GLU A 548 24.48 19.30 -7.20
C GLU A 548 23.00 19.01 -7.01
N VAL A 549 22.56 17.82 -7.42
CA VAL A 549 21.21 17.30 -7.15
C VAL A 549 21.35 16.01 -6.36
N SER A 550 20.72 15.94 -5.19
CA SER A 550 20.69 14.72 -4.38
C SER A 550 19.43 13.92 -4.69
N PHE A 551 19.57 12.63 -4.91
CA PHE A 551 18.44 11.71 -5.10
C PHE A 551 18.77 10.35 -4.47
N VAL A 552 17.78 9.47 -4.35
CA VAL A 552 17.98 8.12 -3.80
C VAL A 552 17.40 7.10 -4.76
N ASN A 553 18.04 5.94 -4.81
CA ASN A 553 17.45 4.75 -5.38
C ASN A 553 17.70 3.54 -4.48
N TYR A 554 16.91 2.51 -4.72
CA TYR A 554 16.78 1.34 -3.88
C TYR A 554 16.74 0.09 -4.76
#